data_AF-A0A7T0C3D5-F1
#
_entry.id   AF-A0A7T0C3D5-F1
#
_cell.length_a   1.000
_cell.length_b   1.000
_cell.length_c   1.000
_cell.angle_alpha   90.00
_cell.angle_beta   90.00
_cell.angle_gamma   90.00
#
_symmetry.space_group_name_H-M   'P 1'
#
loop_
_entity.id
_entity.type
_entity.pdbx_description
1 polymer ?
#
loop_
_entity_poly.entity_id
_entity_poly.type
_entity_poly.pdbx_seq_one_letter_code
_entity_poly.pdbx_strand_id
1 'polypeptide(L)'
;MNSKKKKELEDKWKALVVKAVTDEDYKRELVDQPVEKMNAEGIPLPEGVDVKVTGKGPDKRFSLVAQTKASDEVKEEIKWWTLRLEMTREFGQEHRKVGIDAAAPGEGEDV
;
A
#
# COMPACT_ATOMS: atom_id res chain seq x y z
N MET A 1 5.56 -5.32 -17.62
CA MET A 1 6.44 -5.61 -16.48
C MET A 1 6.81 -7.07 -16.54
N ASN A 2 8.10 -7.38 -16.61
CA ASN A 2 8.56 -8.77 -16.64
C ASN A 2 8.21 -9.56 -15.36
N SER A 3 7.83 -10.82 -15.52
CA SER A 3 7.38 -11.71 -14.43
C SER A 3 8.41 -11.87 -13.31
N LYS A 4 9.70 -11.85 -13.65
CA LYS A 4 10.79 -11.94 -12.66
C LYS A 4 10.85 -10.69 -11.77
N LYS A 5 10.87 -9.50 -12.40
CA LYS A 5 10.86 -8.22 -11.68
C LYS A 5 9.62 -8.08 -10.80
N LYS A 6 8.45 -8.47 -11.31
CA LYS A 6 7.20 -8.48 -10.56
C LYS A 6 7.30 -9.32 -9.30
N LYS A 7 7.81 -10.54 -9.42
CA LYS A 7 7.98 -11.44 -8.28
C LYS A 7 8.94 -10.87 -7.23
N GLU A 8 10.04 -10.25 -7.64
CA GLU A 8 10.99 -9.62 -6.72
C GLU A 8 10.37 -8.43 -5.96
N LEU A 9 9.62 -7.56 -6.65
CA LEU A 9 8.92 -6.46 -5.97
C LEU A 9 7.82 -6.96 -5.04
N GLU A 10 7.09 -8.01 -5.43
CA GLU A 10 6.07 -8.63 -4.59
C GLU A 10 6.66 -9.27 -3.33
N ASP A 11 7.80 -9.94 -3.43
CA ASP A 11 8.47 -10.56 -2.28
C ASP A 11 8.93 -9.50 -1.26
N LYS A 12 9.57 -8.44 -1.75
CA LYS A 12 9.97 -7.28 -0.93
C LYS A 12 8.78 -6.60 -0.28
N TRP A 13 7.70 -6.35 -1.04
CA TRP A 13 6.50 -5.73 -0.49
C TRP A 13 5.84 -6.60 0.57
N LYS A 14 5.81 -7.93 0.39
CA LYS A 14 5.30 -8.85 1.42
C LYS A 14 6.14 -8.80 2.69
N ALA A 15 7.46 -8.80 2.59
CA ALA A 15 8.34 -8.69 3.76
C ALA A 15 8.08 -7.37 4.53
N LEU A 16 7.92 -6.28 3.79
CA LEU A 16 7.51 -4.95 4.26
C LEU A 16 6.19 -5.00 5.05
N VAL A 17 5.16 -5.62 4.48
CA VAL A 17 3.84 -5.74 5.12
C VAL A 17 3.92 -6.61 6.35
N VAL A 18 4.62 -7.75 6.31
CA VAL A 18 4.81 -8.62 7.49
C VAL A 18 5.48 -7.84 8.62
N LYS A 19 6.52 -7.06 8.32
CA LYS A 19 7.18 -6.18 9.30
C LYS A 19 6.22 -5.14 9.86
N ALA A 20 5.41 -4.51 9.00
CA ALA A 20 4.39 -3.55 9.41
C ALA A 20 3.24 -4.19 10.23
N VAL A 21 2.98 -5.49 10.10
CA VAL A 21 2.01 -6.18 10.97
C VAL A 21 2.56 -6.30 12.39
N THR A 22 3.87 -6.54 12.53
CA THR A 22 4.52 -6.75 13.83
C THR A 22 5.00 -5.45 14.49
N ASP A 23 5.19 -4.39 13.72
CA ASP A 23 5.78 -3.11 14.15
C ASP A 23 4.82 -1.96 13.80
N GLU A 24 4.11 -1.45 14.82
CA GLU A 24 3.08 -0.43 14.66
C GLU A 24 3.65 0.94 14.25
N ASP A 25 4.84 1.30 14.73
CA ASP A 25 5.53 2.53 14.34
C ASP A 25 5.91 2.45 12.86
N TYR A 26 6.49 1.32 12.45
CA TYR A 26 6.81 1.06 11.05
C TYR A 26 5.56 1.10 10.16
N LYS A 27 4.43 0.53 10.63
CA LYS A 27 3.14 0.62 9.94
C LYS A 27 2.67 2.05 9.76
N ARG A 28 2.75 2.88 10.81
CA ARG A 28 2.36 4.30 10.74
C ARG A 28 3.17 5.04 9.70
N GLU A 29 4.49 4.85 9.71
CA GLU A 29 5.36 5.47 8.72
C GLU A 29 5.09 4.96 7.30
N LEU A 30 4.85 3.65 7.13
CA LEU A 30 4.51 3.04 5.84
C LEU A 30 3.19 3.59 5.29
N VAL A 31 2.22 3.90 6.14
CA VAL A 31 0.94 4.50 5.72
C VAL A 31 1.08 6.00 5.46
N ASP A 32 1.89 6.72 6.23
CA ASP A 32 2.10 8.16 6.03
C ASP A 32 2.91 8.46 4.76
N GLN A 33 3.97 7.68 4.52
CA GLN A 33 4.89 7.85 3.41
C GLN A 33 5.23 6.51 2.73
N PRO A 34 4.23 5.86 2.09
CA PRO A 34 4.39 4.54 1.47
C PRO A 34 5.45 4.54 0.38
N VAL A 35 5.50 5.59 -0.44
CA VAL A 35 6.46 5.70 -1.54
C VAL A 35 7.90 5.75 -1.03
N GLU A 36 8.17 6.54 0.02
CA GLU A 36 9.51 6.67 0.58
C GLU A 36 9.95 5.38 1.28
N LYS A 37 9.08 4.75 2.07
CA LYS A 37 9.39 3.47 2.73
C LYS A 37 9.62 2.34 1.74
N MET A 38 8.79 2.22 0.72
CA MET A 38 8.97 1.20 -0.32
C MET A 38 10.29 1.44 -1.09
N ASN A 39 10.63 2.70 -1.40
CA ASN A 39 11.91 3.03 -2.03
C ASN A 39 13.11 2.64 -1.14
N ALA A 40 13.06 2.98 0.15
CA ALA A 40 14.11 2.65 1.13
C ALA A 40 14.35 1.13 1.27
N GLU A 41 13.29 0.32 1.16
CA GLU A 41 13.36 -1.16 1.22
C GLU A 41 13.71 -1.78 -0.14
N GLY A 42 14.13 -0.98 -1.12
CA GLY A 42 14.61 -1.44 -2.41
C GLY A 42 13.50 -1.79 -3.40
N ILE A 43 12.33 -1.16 -3.26
CA ILE A 43 11.28 -1.07 -4.28
C ILE A 43 11.34 0.34 -4.87
N PRO A 44 12.24 0.62 -5.83
CA PRO A 44 12.38 1.94 -6.41
C PRO A 44 11.18 2.28 -7.30
N LEU A 45 10.89 3.57 -7.41
CA LEU A 45 9.94 4.05 -8.41
C LEU A 45 10.49 3.79 -9.82
N PRO A 46 9.63 3.45 -10.79
CA PRO A 46 10.06 3.36 -12.18
C PRO A 46 10.63 4.69 -12.68
N GLU A 47 11.47 4.65 -13.71
CA GLU A 47 11.90 5.89 -14.36
C GLU A 47 10.75 6.49 -15.18
N GLY A 48 10.57 7.80 -15.07
CA GLY A 48 9.52 8.50 -15.82
C GLY A 48 8.14 8.46 -15.19
N VAL A 49 8.06 8.37 -13.86
CA VAL A 49 6.82 8.59 -13.12
C VAL A 49 6.90 9.79 -12.21
N ASP A 50 5.78 10.50 -12.14
CA ASP A 50 5.56 11.56 -11.19
C ASP A 50 4.71 11.05 -10.02
N VAL A 51 5.14 11.36 -8.80
CA VAL A 51 4.38 11.10 -7.58
C VAL A 51 3.45 12.29 -7.35
N LYS A 52 2.15 12.05 -7.43
CA LYS A 52 1.12 13.04 -7.11
C LYS A 52 0.51 12.72 -5.75
N VAL A 53 0.61 13.67 -4.83
CA VAL A 53 -0.07 13.60 -3.52
C VAL A 53 -1.34 14.43 -3.58
N THR A 54 -2.46 13.84 -3.18
CA THR A 54 -3.78 14.51 -3.12
C THR A 54 -4.38 14.34 -1.73
N GLY A 55 -5.27 15.26 -1.33
CA GLY A 55 -5.83 15.26 0.02
C GLY A 55 -4.85 15.72 1.11
N LYS A 56 -5.29 15.68 2.37
CA LYS A 56 -4.49 16.04 3.56
C LYS A 56 -4.85 15.12 4.74
N GLY A 57 -3.89 14.89 5.63
CA GLY A 57 -4.10 14.08 6.84
C GLY A 57 -4.61 12.67 6.52
N PRO A 58 -5.74 12.22 7.10
CA PRO A 58 -6.25 10.87 6.88
C PRO A 58 -6.78 10.61 5.45
N ASP A 59 -7.03 11.67 4.67
CA ASP A 59 -7.45 11.59 3.27
C ASP A 59 -6.27 11.72 2.28
N LYS A 60 -5.03 11.78 2.79
CA LYS A 60 -3.82 11.83 1.97
C LYS A 60 -3.73 10.58 1.09
N ARG A 61 -3.61 10.77 -0.22
CA ARG A 61 -3.49 9.72 -1.23
C ARG A 61 -2.27 9.96 -2.10
N PHE A 62 -1.46 8.93 -2.25
CA PHE A 62 -0.35 8.89 -3.18
C PHE A 62 -0.82 8.23 -4.48
N SER A 63 -0.57 8.87 -5.60
CA SER A 63 -0.90 8.37 -6.93
C SER A 63 0.30 8.53 -7.84
N LEU A 64 0.56 7.54 -8.69
CA LEU A 64 1.65 7.58 -9.64
C LEU A 64 1.10 7.89 -11.03
N VAL A 65 1.69 8.88 -11.68
CA VAL A 65 1.29 9.32 -13.01
C VAL A 65 2.43 9.02 -13.97
N ALA A 66 2.11 8.28 -15.04
CA ALA A 66 3.06 8.01 -16.10
C ALA A 66 3.34 9.31 -16.88
N GLN A 67 4.62 9.65 -17.10
CA GLN A 67 4.93 10.69 -18.06
C GLN A 67 4.47 10.27 -19.46
N THR A 68 4.11 11.21 -20.33
CA THR A 68 3.58 10.92 -21.69
C THR A 68 4.50 10.08 -22.58
N LYS A 69 5.78 9.95 -22.20
CA LYS A 69 6.79 9.11 -22.88
C LYS A 69 7.05 7.76 -22.20
N ALA A 70 6.27 7.39 -21.18
CA ALA A 70 6.47 6.14 -20.46
C ALA A 70 6.11 4.92 -21.33
N SER A 71 7.02 3.94 -21.38
CA SER A 71 6.79 2.65 -22.04
C SER A 71 5.72 1.83 -21.33
N ASP A 72 5.14 0.85 -22.03
CA ASP A 72 4.10 -0.02 -21.46
C ASP A 72 4.58 -0.81 -20.23
N GLU A 73 5.87 -1.14 -20.16
CA GLU A 73 6.47 -1.74 -18.96
C GLU A 73 6.36 -0.82 -17.73
N VAL A 74 6.61 0.48 -17.89
CA VAL A 74 6.46 1.48 -16.83
C VAL A 74 4.99 1.63 -16.44
N LYS A 75 4.06 1.61 -17.40
CA LYS A 75 2.61 1.67 -17.13
C LYS A 75 2.14 0.47 -16.30
N GLU A 76 2.66 -0.71 -16.56
CA GLU A 76 2.35 -1.91 -15.75
C GLU A 76 2.93 -1.83 -14.34
N GLU A 77 4.14 -1.30 -14.20
CA GLU A 77 4.75 -1.07 -12.89
C GLU A 77 3.96 -0.02 -12.09
N ILE A 78 3.49 1.05 -12.74
CA ILE A 78 2.58 2.03 -12.13
C ILE A 78 1.29 1.38 -11.64
N LYS A 79 0.66 0.53 -12.45
CA LYS A 79 -0.55 -0.20 -12.01
C LYS A 79 -0.27 -1.06 -10.78
N TRP A 80 0.88 -1.73 -10.76
CA TRP A 80 1.31 -2.51 -9.61
C TRP A 80 1.46 -1.63 -8.36
N TRP A 81 2.14 -0.50 -8.49
CA TRP A 81 2.33 0.46 -7.40
C TRP A 81 1.01 1.07 -6.93
N THR A 82 0.14 1.52 -7.83
CA THR A 82 -1.17 2.10 -7.48
C THR A 82 -1.96 1.13 -6.60
N LEU A 83 -2.03 -0.15 -6.98
CA LEU A 83 -2.69 -1.18 -6.17
C LEU A 83 -2.04 -1.32 -4.78
N ARG A 84 -0.70 -1.26 -4.69
CA ARG A 84 0.00 -1.40 -3.39
C ARG A 84 -0.20 -0.18 -2.50
N LEU A 85 -0.22 1.02 -3.06
CA LEU A 85 -0.52 2.25 -2.33
C LEU A 85 -1.95 2.22 -1.77
N GLU A 86 -2.91 1.69 -2.53
CA GLU A 86 -4.28 1.46 -2.07
C GLU A 86 -4.31 0.44 -0.93
N MET A 87 -3.69 -0.73 -1.10
CA MET A 87 -3.64 -1.76 -0.06
C MET A 87 -2.94 -1.28 1.21
N THR A 88 -1.83 -0.56 1.10
CA THR A 88 -1.11 0.00 2.26
C THR A 88 -1.97 1.02 3.00
N ARG A 89 -2.74 1.84 2.28
CA ARG A 89 -3.71 2.75 2.90
C ARG A 89 -4.81 1.98 3.60
N GLU A 90 -5.41 0.99 2.96
CA GLU A 90 -6.44 0.13 3.55
C GLU A 90 -5.92 -0.59 4.80
N PHE A 91 -4.70 -1.09 4.78
CA PHE A 91 -4.01 -1.71 5.91
C PHE A 91 -3.88 -0.74 7.12
N GLY A 92 -3.66 0.54 6.86
CA GLY A 92 -3.71 1.60 7.88
C GLY A 92 -5.14 1.92 8.37
N GLN A 93 -6.16 1.75 7.53
CA GLN A 93 -7.57 1.96 7.88
C GLN A 93 -8.20 0.74 8.58
N GLU A 94 -7.70 -0.47 8.36
CA GLU A 94 -8.22 -1.72 8.96
C GLU A 94 -8.10 -1.70 10.50
N HIS A 95 -7.05 -1.06 11.02
CA HIS A 95 -6.90 -0.80 12.46
C HIS A 95 -7.98 0.13 13.05
N ARG A 96 -8.68 0.90 12.20
CA ARG A 96 -9.81 1.74 12.62
C ARG A 96 -11.16 1.03 12.56
N LYS A 97 -11.26 -0.14 11.92
CA LYS A 97 -12.52 -0.87 11.76
C LYS A 97 -12.73 -1.96 12.83
N VAL A 98 -11.66 -2.48 13.43
CA VAL A 98 -11.72 -3.47 14.54
C VAL A 98 -12.08 -2.84 15.90
N GLY A 99 -12.63 -1.62 15.90
CA GLY A 99 -13.21 -0.98 17.09
C GLY A 99 -14.74 -0.91 17.09
N ILE A 100 -15.45 -1.40 16.05
CA ILE A 100 -16.91 -1.21 15.92
C ILE A 100 -17.71 -2.53 15.86
N ASP A 101 -17.08 -3.69 15.64
CA ASP A 101 -17.80 -4.99 15.57
C ASP A 101 -17.54 -5.93 16.77
N ALA A 102 -17.16 -5.39 17.92
CA ALA A 102 -17.13 -6.14 19.19
C ALA A 102 -18.40 -5.93 20.05
N ALA A 103 -19.54 -5.61 19.43
CA ALA A 103 -20.85 -5.67 20.09
C ALA A 103 -21.55 -6.98 19.69
N ALA A 104 -21.18 -8.03 20.42
CA ALA A 104 -21.93 -9.25 20.75
C ALA A 104 -22.65 -10.05 19.64
N PRO A 105 -22.33 -11.33 19.45
CA PRO A 105 -23.22 -12.26 18.76
C PRO A 105 -24.46 -12.49 19.63
N GLY A 106 -25.61 -11.97 19.20
CA GLY A 106 -26.90 -12.45 19.68
C GLY A 106 -27.16 -13.81 19.04
N GLU A 107 -26.58 -14.87 19.60
CA GLU A 107 -27.01 -16.24 19.36
C GLU A 107 -28.48 -16.35 19.76
N GLY A 108 -29.34 -16.58 18.77
CA GLY A 108 -30.63 -17.19 19.04
C GLY A 108 -30.38 -18.69 19.25
N GLU A 109 -30.72 -19.21 20.43
CA GLU A 109 -31.33 -20.52 20.63
C GLU A 109 -31.83 -20.65 22.09
N ASP A 110 -33.04 -21.19 22.24
CA ASP A 110 -33.64 -21.86 23.40
C ASP A 110 -33.90 -21.14 24.76
N VAL A 111 -35.17 -20.77 24.99
CA VAL A 111 -36.07 -21.37 26.01
C VAL A 111 -37.54 -21.07 25.73
#